data_AF-A0AAX3NCA0-F1
#
_entry.id   AF-A0AAX3NCA0-F1
#
_cell.length_a   1.000
_cell.length_b   1.000
_cell.length_c   1.000
_cell.angle_alpha   90.00
_cell.angle_beta   90.00
_cell.angle_gamma   90.00
#
_symmetry.space_group_name_H-M   'P 1'
#
loop_
_entity.id
_entity.type
_entity.pdbx_description
1 polymer ?
#
loop_
_entity_poly.entity_id
_entity_poly.type
_entity_poly.pdbx_seq_one_letter_code
_entity_poly.pdbx_strand_id
1 'polypeptide(L)' 'MIKKGNNIKIEFIYEKKKQIISGKIILIKNKFILLTKFYKGKKIAEIKISKKNPNIKYSP' A
#
# COMPACT_ATOMS: atom_id res chain seq x y z
N MET A 1 -14.25 0.09 3.78
CA MET A 1 -13.70 -1.26 4.04
C MET A 1 -12.64 -1.58 3.00
N ILE A 2 -11.48 -2.09 3.42
CA ILE A 2 -10.36 -2.43 2.52
C ILE A 2 -10.38 -3.94 2.22
N LYS A 3 -10.43 -4.33 0.94
CA LYS A 3 -10.45 -5.74 0.49
C LYS A 3 -9.36 -6.01 -0.57
N LYS A 4 -9.01 -7.29 -0.77
CA LYS A 4 -8.17 -7.71 -1.90
C LYS A 4 -8.82 -7.26 -3.22
N GLY A 5 -8.02 -6.73 -4.13
CA GLY A 5 -8.49 -6.19 -5.41
C GLY A 5 -8.82 -4.70 -5.38
N ASN A 6 -9.00 -4.09 -4.21
CA ASN A 6 -9.20 -2.64 -4.12
C ASN A 6 -7.92 -1.91 -4.50
N ASN A 7 -8.07 -0.79 -5.19
CA ASN A 7 -7.03 0.23 -5.23
C ASN A 7 -7.07 0.97 -3.90
N ILE A 8 -5.91 1.27 -3.34
CA ILE A 8 -5.81 2.08 -2.13
C ILE A 8 -4.71 3.12 -2.28
N LYS A 9 -4.86 4.21 -1.54
CA LYS A 9 -3.80 5.19 -1.31
C LYS A 9 -3.29 5.02 0.12
N ILE A 10 -1.97 5.01 0.24
CA ILE A 10 -1.29 4.88 1.52
C ILE A 10 -0.45 6.12 1.72
N GLU A 11 -0.70 6.77 2.84
CA GLU A 11 0.08 7.89 3.30
C GLU A 11 0.93 7.44 4.48
N PHE A 12 2.22 7.72 4.42
CA PHE A 12 3.14 7.48 5.53
C PHE A 12 4.19 8.59 5.62
N ILE A 13 4.68 8.81 6.84
CA ILE A 13 5.76 9.76 7.11
C ILE A 13 7.07 8.98 7.15
N TYR A 14 8.02 9.37 6.31
CA TYR A 14 9.38 8.85 6.29
C TYR A 14 10.35 10.04 6.30
N GLU A 15 11.32 10.05 7.22
CA GLU A 15 12.30 11.15 7.36
C GLU A 15 11.66 12.55 7.43
N LYS A 16 10.59 12.67 8.24
CA LYS A 16 9.79 13.92 8.40
C LYS A 16 9.12 14.42 7.11
N LYS A 17 9.16 13.66 6.01
CA LYS A 17 8.45 13.94 4.75
C LYS A 17 7.24 13.00 4.60
N LYS A 18 6.13 13.58 4.15
CA LYS A 18 4.92 12.82 3.80
C LYS A 18 5.11 12.18 2.43
N GLN A 19 4.99 10.86 2.35
CA GLN A 19 5.01 10.09 1.11
C GLN A 19 3.65 9.44 0.86
N ILE A 20 3.27 9.35 -0.41
CA ILE A 20 2.00 8.76 -0.85
C ILE A 20 2.30 7.69 -1.88
N ILE A 21 1.79 6.48 -1.61
CA ILE A 21 1.87 5.34 -2.53
C ILE A 21 0.46 4.89 -2.87
N SER A 22 0.19 4.75 -4.17
CA SER A 22 -1.06 4.20 -4.68
C SER A 22 -0.79 2.83 -5.30
N GLY A 23 -1.66 1.86 -5.04
CA GLY A 23 -1.54 0.54 -5.63
C GLY A 23 -2.76 -0.34 -5.42
N LYS A 24 -2.83 -1.43 -6.17
CA LYS A 24 -3.87 -2.45 -6.02
C LYS A 24 -3.45 -3.46 -4.96
N ILE A 25 -4.35 -3.78 -4.04
CA ILE A 25 -4.11 -4.80 -3.00
C ILE A 25 -4.16 -6.19 -3.62
N ILE A 26 -3.06 -6.93 -3.51
CA ILE A 26 -3.01 -8.34 -3.93
C ILE A 26 -3.27 -9.27 -2.75
N LEU A 27 -2.78 -8.91 -1.57
CA LEU A 27 -2.82 -9.77 -0.41
C LEU A 27 -2.95 -8.94 0.87
N ILE A 28 -3.87 -9.36 1.73
CA ILE A 28 -3.99 -8.85 3.10
C ILE A 28 -3.71 -10.04 4.01
N LYS A 29 -2.61 -9.99 4.75
CA LYS A 29 -2.35 -10.89 5.89
C LYS A 29 -2.51 -10.10 7.17
N ASN A 30 -2.75 -10.77 8.30
CA ASN A 30 -3.04 -10.10 9.59
C ASN A 30 -2.03 -9.00 9.94
N LYS A 31 -0.75 -9.18 9.60
CA LYS A 31 0.35 -8.25 9.94
C LYS A 31 0.81 -7.31 8.80
N PHE A 32 0.40 -7.54 7.54
CA PHE A 32 0.87 -6.73 6.40
C PHE A 32 -0.08 -6.74 5.20
N ILE A 33 0.02 -5.71 4.37
CA ILE A 33 -0.66 -5.58 3.07
C ILE A 33 0.41 -5.62 1.97
N LEU A 34 0.14 -6.39 0.92
CA LEU A 34 0.95 -6.41 -0.30
C LEU A 34 0.23 -5.62 -1.40
N LEU A 35 0.91 -4.61 -1.93
CA LEU A 35 0.47 -3.81 -3.06
C LEU A 35 1.27 -4.13 -4.32
N THR A 36 0.62 -4.04 -5.47
CA THR A 36 1.30 -3.93 -6.77
C THR A 36 1.13 -2.57 -7.40
N LYS A 37 2.22 -2.11 -8.02
CA LYS A 37 2.24 -0.98 -8.94
C LYS A 37 2.42 -1.49 -10.37
N PHE A 38 1.51 -1.08 -11.27
CA PHE A 38 1.56 -1.38 -12.69
C PHE A 38 1.87 -0.12 -13.51
N TYR A 39 2.56 -0.29 -14.64
CA TYR A 39 2.78 0.74 -15.65
C TYR A 39 2.71 0.10 -17.03
N LYS A 40 1.90 0.66 -17.93
CA LYS A 40 1.65 0.11 -19.28
C LYS A 40 1.36 -1.41 -19.27
N GLY A 41 0.54 -1.87 -18.32
CA GLY A 41 0.15 -3.28 -18.18
C GLY A 41 1.22 -4.21 -17.58
N LYS A 42 2.45 -3.74 -17.34
CA LYS A 42 3.51 -4.52 -16.71
C LYS A 42 3.62 -4.21 -15.22
N LYS A 43 3.80 -5.25 -14.40
CA LYS A 43 4.08 -5.14 -12.97
C LYS A 43 5.49 -4.56 -12.78
N ILE A 44 5.61 -3.40 -12.12
CA ILE A 44 6.91 -2.74 -11.88
C ILE A 44 7.42 -3.00 -10.47
N ALA A 45 6.54 -3.05 -9.46
CA ALA A 45 6.96 -3.18 -8.08
C ALA A 45 5.91 -3.87 -7.21
N GLU A 46 6.39 -4.60 -6.19
CA GLU A 46 5.60 -5.07 -5.06
C GLU A 46 6.03 -4.37 -3.80
N ILE A 47 5.06 -3.85 -3.05
CA ILE A 47 5.32 -3.06 -1.85
C ILE A 47 4.63 -3.77 -0.69
N LYS A 48 5.44 -4.26 0.25
CA LYS A 48 4.96 -4.90 1.48
C LYS A 48 4.92 -3.87 2.60
N ILE A 49 3.74 -3.64 3.15
CA ILE A 49 3.52 -2.59 4.14
C ILE A 49 3.00 -3.25 5.41
N SER A 50 3.78 -3.15 6.50
CA SER A 50 3.36 -3.70 7.78
C SER A 50 2.37 -2.77 8.48
N LYS A 51 1.29 -3.35 9.01
CA LYS A 51 0.29 -2.62 9.81
C LYS A 51 0.80 -2.18 11.19
N LYS A 52 2.00 -2.60 11.59
CA LYS A 52 2.59 -2.29 12.91
C LYS A 52 3.07 -0.85 13.05
N ASN A 53 3.16 -0.08 11.97
CA ASN A 53 3.67 1.28 12.02
C ASN A 53 2.50 2.28 12.20
N PRO A 54 2.40 2.96 13.36
CA PRO A 54 1.28 3.85 13.67
C PRO A 54 1.20 5.07 12.73
N ASN A 55 2.27 5.36 11.98
CA ASN A 55 2.34 6.46 11.03
C ASN A 55 1.83 6.12 9.63
N ILE A 56 1.17 4.97 9.44
CA ILE A 56 0.66 4.53 8.14
C ILE A 56 -0.87 4.57 8.14
N LYS A 57 -1.45 5.44 7.31
CA LYS A 57 -2.89 5.54 7.07
C LYS A 57 -3.23 4.99 5.68
N TYR A 58 -4.36 4.28 5.59
CA TYR A 58 -4.85 3.66 4.36
C TYR A 58 -6.24 4.22 4.05
N SER A 59 -6.45 4.70 2.82
CA SER A 59 -7.78 5.02 2.31
C SER A 59 -8.08 4.15 1.07
N PRO A 60 -9.32 3.62 0.93
CA PRO A 60 -9.77 3.05 -0.34
C PRO A 60 -9.74 4.08 -1.48
#